data_AF-A0AA95GTF4-F1
#
_entry.id   AF-A0AA95GTF4-F1
#
_cell.length_a   1.000
_cell.length_b   1.000
_cell.length_c   1.000
_cell.angle_alpha   90.00
_cell.angle_beta   90.00
_cell.angle_gamma   90.00
#
_symmetry.space_group_name_H-M   'P 1'
#
loop_
_entity.id
_entity.type
_entity.pdbx_description
1 polymer ?
#
loop_
_entity_poly.entity_id
_entity_poly.type
_entity_poly.pdbx_seq_one_letter_code
_entity_poly.pdbx_strand_id
1 'polypeptide(L)'
;MCAAYLRRQLNQHPHIHLSVTRGGLTQYDTWKPIFFKKKDVEKVWRSAVIRLLRDNYFQLQPNKLPGFGHIRNYQTWCRYLNAQFQRYWKVHFAKKTRGAWHNVKYLGRYLKRPPISASQLKHYSGGTVVHHYYDHHSQQYRRQTLSQEEMIRRYVSHIPARHFKMIRYYGFLANRKRGCLLPKVYEALDMISPNVPEKPGFGALIKGFLNTDPYQCILCGNRLRFMSAEKGIHAVTLLSERRDKMVKKRWLQTAA
;
A
#
# COMPACT_ATOMS: atom_id res chain seq x y z
N MET A 1 -6.50 -9.38 -0.85
CA MET A 1 -5.75 -8.15 -0.58
C MET A 1 -4.40 -8.27 -1.30
N CYS A 2 -3.87 -7.20 -1.88
CA CYS A 2 -2.56 -7.19 -2.55
C CYS A 2 -1.94 -5.81 -2.40
N ALA A 3 -0.90 -5.64 -1.58
CA ALA A 3 -0.15 -4.40 -1.50
C ALA A 3 1.33 -4.69 -1.72
N ALA A 4 1.89 -4.16 -2.82
CA ALA A 4 3.33 -4.08 -3.06
C ALA A 4 3.91 -2.99 -2.17
N TYR A 5 4.89 -3.33 -1.35
CA TYR A 5 5.55 -2.38 -0.47
C TYR A 5 7.05 -2.68 -0.32
N LEU A 6 7.82 -1.71 0.16
CA LEU A 6 9.27 -1.69 0.21
C LEU A 6 9.86 -2.20 1.53
N ARG A 7 11.18 -2.37 1.55
CA ARG A 7 11.92 -2.44 2.82
C ARG A 7 11.99 -1.07 3.48
N ARG A 8 12.24 -1.06 4.79
CA ARG A 8 12.41 0.15 5.63
C ARG A 8 13.58 1.05 5.23
N GLN A 9 14.48 0.56 4.36
CA GLN A 9 15.56 1.31 3.69
C GLN A 9 15.09 2.10 2.45
N LEU A 10 13.78 2.16 2.18
CA LEU A 10 13.20 2.74 0.97
C LEU A 10 13.65 2.05 -0.35
N ASN A 11 14.16 0.81 -0.25
CA ASN A 11 14.58 -0.02 -1.38
C ASN A 11 13.45 -0.92 -1.87
N GLN A 12 13.32 -1.07 -3.21
CA GLN A 12 12.21 -1.81 -3.81
C GLN A 12 12.21 -3.26 -3.34
N HIS A 13 11.07 -3.72 -2.80
CA HIS A 13 10.92 -5.08 -2.30
C HIS A 13 9.50 -5.60 -2.56
N PRO A 14 9.07 -5.68 -3.83
CA PRO A 14 7.70 -6.02 -4.17
C PRO A 14 7.29 -7.34 -3.50
N HIS A 15 6.22 -7.29 -2.73
CA HIS A 15 5.63 -8.44 -2.06
C HIS A 15 4.11 -8.28 -2.04
N ILE A 16 3.37 -9.35 -1.80
CA ILE A 16 1.90 -9.32 -1.83
C ILE A 16 1.37 -9.91 -0.53
N HIS A 17 0.52 -9.16 0.17
CA HIS A 17 -0.19 -9.64 1.36
C HIS A 17 -1.57 -10.13 0.99
N LEU A 18 -1.78 -11.45 0.95
CA LEU A 18 -3.08 -12.06 0.69
C LEU A 18 -3.77 -12.43 2.01
N SER A 19 -4.99 -11.93 2.20
CA SER A 19 -5.92 -12.42 3.22
C SER A 19 -6.96 -13.29 2.53
N VAL A 20 -7.07 -14.53 2.96
CA VAL A 20 -8.01 -15.53 2.43
C VAL A 20 -8.83 -16.12 3.57
N THR A 21 -10.05 -16.54 3.27
CA THR A 21 -10.87 -17.29 4.22
C THR A 21 -10.47 -18.77 4.20
N ARG A 22 -10.63 -19.45 5.34
CA ARG A 22 -10.42 -20.92 5.45
C ARG A 22 -11.68 -21.70 5.09
N GLY A 23 -12.39 -21.21 4.08
CA GLY A 23 -13.65 -21.75 3.61
C GLY A 23 -14.32 -20.82 2.61
N GLY A 24 -15.43 -21.28 2.05
CA GLY A 24 -16.22 -20.50 1.11
C GLY A 24 -17.64 -21.05 0.99
N LEU A 25 -18.51 -20.25 0.38
CA LEU A 25 -19.87 -20.65 0.04
C LEU A 25 -19.86 -21.61 -1.15
N THR A 26 -20.68 -22.65 -1.06
CA THR A 26 -21.03 -23.51 -2.21
C THR A 26 -22.16 -22.86 -3.02
N GLN A 27 -22.55 -23.51 -4.12
CA GLN A 27 -23.73 -23.11 -4.91
C GLN A 27 -25.07 -23.24 -4.15
N TYR A 28 -25.08 -24.00 -3.06
CA TYR A 28 -26.25 -24.19 -2.19
C TYR A 28 -26.21 -23.31 -0.94
N ASP A 29 -25.43 -22.23 -0.97
CA ASP A 29 -25.24 -21.27 0.13
C ASP A 29 -24.73 -21.89 1.44
N THR A 30 -24.19 -23.11 1.41
CA THR A 30 -23.57 -23.74 2.59
C THR A 30 -22.09 -23.35 2.69
N TRP A 31 -21.60 -23.08 3.89
CA TRP A 31 -20.17 -22.87 4.12
C TRP A 31 -19.41 -24.20 4.14
N LYS A 32 -18.33 -24.31 3.35
CA LYS A 32 -17.41 -25.45 3.40
C LYS A 32 -16.00 -25.01 3.78
N PRO A 33 -15.33 -25.69 4.73
CA PRO A 33 -13.97 -25.36 5.10
C PRO A 33 -12.99 -25.69 3.98
N ILE A 34 -11.95 -24.87 3.84
CA ILE A 34 -10.86 -25.04 2.88
C ILE A 34 -9.54 -24.91 3.62
N PHE A 35 -8.58 -25.76 3.26
CA PHE A 35 -7.26 -25.79 3.86
C PHE A 35 -6.19 -25.54 2.80
N PHE A 36 -5.18 -24.76 3.18
CA PHE A 36 -4.05 -24.44 2.32
C PHE A 36 -2.79 -25.06 2.92
N LYS A 37 -2.11 -25.89 2.14
CA LYS A 37 -0.78 -26.38 2.47
C LYS A 37 0.24 -25.40 1.92
N LYS A 38 1.15 -24.94 2.79
CA LYS A 38 2.15 -23.91 2.46
C LYS A 38 2.97 -24.27 1.21
N LYS A 39 3.49 -25.51 1.16
CA LYS A 39 4.33 -25.99 0.04
C LYS A 39 3.56 -26.00 -1.30
N ASP A 40 2.29 -26.41 -1.27
CA ASP A 40 1.45 -26.48 -2.47
C ASP A 40 1.12 -25.07 -2.97
N VAL A 41 0.77 -24.15 -2.06
CA VAL A 41 0.52 -22.74 -2.41
C VAL A 41 1.77 -22.08 -2.95
N GLU A 42 2.95 -22.33 -2.37
CA GLU A 42 4.22 -21.83 -2.90
C GLU A 42 4.46 -22.32 -4.33
N LYS A 43 4.27 -23.62 -4.59
CA LYS A 43 4.42 -24.20 -5.93
C LYS A 43 3.45 -23.58 -6.94
N VAL A 44 2.15 -23.50 -6.58
CA VAL A 44 1.11 -22.92 -7.45
C VAL A 44 1.39 -21.44 -7.72
N TRP A 45 1.72 -20.68 -6.68
CA TRP A 45 2.04 -19.25 -6.81
C TRP A 45 3.24 -19.03 -7.72
N ARG A 46 4.31 -19.77 -7.51
CA ARG A 46 5.52 -19.70 -8.34
C ARG A 46 5.22 -20.03 -9.80
N SER A 47 4.49 -21.11 -10.06
CA SER A 47 4.07 -21.47 -11.42
C SER A 47 3.19 -20.40 -12.07
N ALA A 48 2.24 -19.83 -11.33
CA ALA A 48 1.34 -18.80 -11.84
C ALA A 48 2.09 -17.52 -12.21
N VAL A 49 3.02 -17.05 -11.36
CA VAL A 49 3.83 -15.86 -11.63
C VAL A 49 4.74 -16.08 -12.83
N ILE A 50 5.45 -17.20 -12.89
CA ILE A 50 6.34 -17.51 -14.01
C ILE A 50 5.57 -17.63 -15.32
N ARG A 51 4.39 -18.28 -15.32
CA ARG A 51 3.51 -18.33 -16.49
C ARG A 51 3.07 -16.94 -16.93
N LEU A 52 2.56 -16.13 -16.00
CA LEU A 52 2.14 -14.76 -16.30
C LEU A 52 3.27 -13.93 -16.93
N LEU A 53 4.50 -14.05 -16.42
CA LEU A 53 5.66 -13.35 -16.96
C LEU A 53 6.07 -13.84 -18.35
N ARG A 54 5.88 -15.13 -18.66
CA ARG A 54 6.10 -15.68 -20.01
C ARG A 54 5.06 -15.15 -20.99
N ASP A 55 3.78 -15.26 -20.63
CA ASP A 55 2.65 -14.90 -21.49
C ASP A 55 2.66 -13.41 -21.86
N ASN A 56 3.30 -12.56 -21.04
CA ASN A 56 3.35 -11.11 -21.24
C ASN A 56 4.73 -10.60 -21.73
N TYR A 57 5.60 -11.47 -22.25
CA TYR A 57 6.94 -11.07 -22.73
C TYR A 57 6.93 -9.86 -23.67
N PHE A 58 6.06 -9.87 -24.69
CA PHE A 58 6.01 -8.80 -25.70
C PHE A 58 5.56 -7.45 -25.14
N GLN A 59 4.68 -7.46 -24.13
CA GLN A 59 4.22 -6.24 -23.47
C GLN A 59 5.27 -5.70 -22.48
N LEU A 60 5.98 -6.60 -21.80
CA LEU A 60 6.99 -6.23 -20.79
C LEU A 60 8.27 -5.68 -21.42
N GLN A 61 8.63 -6.15 -22.62
CA GLN A 61 9.88 -5.80 -23.31
C GLN A 61 11.10 -5.84 -22.36
N PRO A 62 11.48 -7.03 -21.84
CA PRO A 62 12.48 -7.14 -20.77
C PRO A 62 13.82 -6.46 -21.07
N ASN A 63 14.25 -6.44 -22.33
CA ASN A 63 15.45 -5.75 -22.79
C ASN A 63 15.47 -4.24 -22.48
N LYS A 64 14.30 -3.60 -22.36
CA LYS A 64 14.18 -2.18 -22.02
C LYS A 64 14.14 -1.91 -20.52
N LEU A 65 14.06 -2.96 -19.69
CA LEU A 65 14.04 -2.80 -18.24
C LEU A 65 15.47 -2.56 -17.71
N PRO A 66 15.67 -1.65 -16.74
CA PRO A 66 16.98 -1.41 -16.13
C PRO A 66 17.60 -2.70 -15.58
N GLY A 67 18.83 -3.01 -15.98
CA GLY A 67 19.56 -4.21 -15.57
C GLY A 67 19.23 -5.49 -16.35
N PHE A 68 18.30 -5.44 -17.31
CA PHE A 68 17.84 -6.60 -18.09
C PHE A 68 18.20 -6.56 -19.59
N GLY A 69 19.12 -5.68 -20.00
CA GLY A 69 19.55 -5.55 -21.40
C GLY A 69 20.15 -6.82 -22.03
N HIS A 70 20.58 -7.79 -21.21
CA HIS A 70 21.05 -9.10 -21.67
C HIS A 70 19.90 -10.02 -22.15
N ILE A 71 18.64 -9.73 -21.81
CA ILE A 71 17.48 -10.53 -22.21
C ILE A 71 16.98 -10.05 -23.58
N ARG A 72 17.65 -10.49 -24.65
CA ARG A 72 17.42 -10.01 -26.02
C ARG A 72 16.24 -10.66 -26.74
N ASN A 73 15.83 -11.85 -26.31
CA ASN A 73 14.80 -12.64 -26.97
C ASN A 73 14.01 -13.52 -25.98
N TYR A 74 12.91 -14.10 -26.47
CA TYR A 74 12.03 -14.93 -25.68
C TYR A 74 12.74 -16.18 -25.11
N GLN A 75 13.68 -16.80 -25.86
CA GLN A 75 14.42 -17.96 -25.32
C GLN A 75 15.26 -17.58 -24.10
N THR A 76 15.94 -16.43 -24.15
CA THR A 76 16.74 -15.92 -23.02
C THR A 76 15.86 -15.54 -21.84
N TRP A 77 14.66 -14.99 -22.09
CA TRP A 77 13.67 -14.75 -21.04
C TRP A 77 13.21 -16.04 -20.37
N CYS A 78 12.88 -17.07 -21.15
CA CYS A 78 12.49 -18.37 -20.62
C CYS A 78 13.60 -19.03 -19.79
N ARG A 79 14.86 -18.94 -20.24
CA ARG A 79 16.03 -19.40 -19.46
C ARG A 79 16.17 -18.65 -18.14
N TYR A 80 16.07 -17.32 -18.17
CA TYR A 80 16.09 -16.49 -16.96
C TYR A 80 14.98 -16.90 -15.98
N LEU A 81 13.74 -17.04 -16.46
CA LEU A 81 12.59 -17.43 -15.63
C LEU A 81 12.70 -18.86 -15.09
N ASN A 82 13.29 -19.79 -15.86
CA ASN A 82 13.58 -21.14 -15.38
C ASN A 82 14.55 -21.10 -14.19
N ALA A 83 15.63 -20.31 -14.30
CA ALA A 83 16.55 -20.12 -13.19
C ALA A 83 15.84 -19.52 -11.96
N GLN A 84 14.96 -18.53 -12.14
CA GLN A 84 14.19 -17.97 -11.03
C GLN A 84 13.17 -18.96 -10.43
N PHE A 85 12.61 -19.85 -11.24
CA PHE A 85 11.70 -20.90 -10.76
C PHE A 85 12.41 -21.89 -9.83
N GLN A 86 13.69 -22.20 -10.08
CA GLN A 86 14.46 -23.14 -9.24
C GLN A 86 14.90 -22.55 -7.90
N ARG A 87 14.85 -21.22 -7.73
CA ARG A 87 15.18 -20.58 -6.45
C ARG A 87 14.12 -20.89 -5.40
N TYR A 88 14.49 -20.72 -4.14
CA TYR A 88 13.55 -20.76 -3.02
C TYR A 88 12.65 -19.51 -3.01
N TRP A 89 11.32 -19.70 -2.95
CA TRP A 89 10.36 -18.61 -2.92
C TRP A 89 9.79 -18.48 -1.51
N LYS A 90 10.10 -17.36 -0.83
CA LYS A 90 9.61 -17.15 0.53
C LYS A 90 8.10 -16.85 0.55
N VAL A 91 7.30 -17.87 0.83
CA VAL A 91 5.89 -17.71 1.21
C VAL A 91 5.78 -17.79 2.73
N HIS A 92 5.07 -16.83 3.34
CA HIS A 92 4.85 -16.80 4.78
C HIS A 92 3.35 -16.93 5.07
N PHE A 93 2.99 -17.95 5.84
CA PHE A 93 1.64 -18.10 6.39
C PHE A 93 1.67 -17.57 7.82
N ALA A 94 0.95 -16.48 8.06
CA ALA A 94 0.82 -15.94 9.40
C ALA A 94 0.13 -16.97 10.31
N LYS A 95 0.59 -17.04 11.57
CA LYS A 95 -0.13 -17.79 12.61
C LYS A 95 -1.52 -17.19 12.78
N LYS A 96 -2.50 -18.03 13.14
CA LYS A 96 -3.85 -17.57 13.47
C LYS A 96 -3.74 -16.57 14.63
N THR A 97 -4.03 -15.31 14.37
CA THR A 97 -4.12 -14.25 15.37
C THR A 97 -5.47 -14.37 16.08
N ARG A 98 -5.45 -14.36 17.43
CA ARG A 98 -6.67 -14.22 18.23
C ARG A 98 -7.07 -12.75 18.16
N GLY A 99 -8.11 -12.44 17.39
CA GLY A 99 -8.69 -11.09 17.28
C GLY A 99 -8.61 -10.47 15.88
N ALA A 100 -9.77 -10.24 15.27
CA ALA A 100 -9.91 -9.60 13.96
C ALA A 100 -9.27 -8.20 13.92
N TRP A 101 -9.37 -7.45 15.02
CA TRP A 101 -8.82 -6.11 15.16
C TRP A 101 -7.31 -6.03 14.98
N HIS A 102 -6.54 -7.05 15.40
CA HIS A 102 -5.09 -7.06 15.18
C HIS A 102 -4.76 -7.13 13.69
N ASN A 103 -5.47 -7.99 12.94
CA ASN A 103 -5.30 -8.10 11.49
C ASN A 103 -5.75 -6.82 10.78
N VAL A 104 -6.88 -6.24 11.19
CA VAL A 104 -7.36 -4.95 10.64
C VAL A 104 -6.35 -3.85 10.89
N LYS A 105 -5.79 -3.73 12.10
CA LYS A 105 -4.76 -2.73 12.43
C LYS A 105 -3.47 -2.97 11.66
N TYR A 106 -3.06 -4.22 11.50
CA TYR A 106 -1.90 -4.60 10.69
C TYR A 106 -2.11 -4.18 9.23
N LEU A 107 -3.19 -4.63 8.59
CA LEU A 107 -3.50 -4.30 7.20
C LEU A 107 -3.71 -2.80 6.99
N GLY A 108 -4.42 -2.12 7.90
CA GLY A 108 -4.64 -0.68 7.86
C GLY A 108 -3.34 0.13 7.83
N ARG A 109 -2.30 -0.32 8.54
CA ARG A 109 -0.97 0.31 8.47
C ARG A 109 -0.35 0.22 7.08
N TYR A 110 -0.54 -0.87 6.34
CA TYR A 110 -0.04 -1.00 4.96
C TYR A 110 -0.80 -0.14 3.95
N LEU A 111 -2.06 0.17 4.25
CA LEU A 111 -2.94 0.87 3.31
C LEU A 111 -2.86 2.38 3.41
N LYS A 112 -2.58 2.89 4.62
CA LYS A 112 -2.76 4.31 4.94
C LYS A 112 -1.49 5.02 5.40
N ARG A 113 -0.42 4.31 5.76
CA ARG A 113 0.80 4.96 6.21
C ARG A 113 1.70 5.33 5.04
N PRO A 114 2.32 6.53 5.08
CA PRO A 114 3.34 6.89 4.11
C PRO A 114 4.52 5.90 4.18
N PRO A 115 5.29 5.77 3.09
CA PRO A 115 6.43 4.85 3.03
C PRO A 115 7.54 5.08 4.06
N ILE A 116 7.56 6.26 4.65
CA ILE A 116 8.45 6.62 5.74
C ILE A 116 7.64 7.33 6.83
N SER A 117 7.85 6.93 8.08
CA SER A 117 7.31 7.67 9.22
C SER A 117 8.12 8.94 9.46
N ALA A 118 7.47 10.05 9.83
CA ALA A 118 8.17 11.28 10.21
C ALA A 118 9.20 11.02 11.33
N SER A 119 8.90 10.09 12.25
CA SER A 119 9.82 9.70 13.34
C SER A 119 11.12 9.05 12.86
N GLN A 120 11.18 8.57 11.62
CA GLN A 120 12.38 7.99 11.03
C GLN A 120 13.30 9.06 10.43
N LEU A 121 12.79 10.25 10.13
CA LEU A 121 13.59 11.38 9.66
C LEU A 121 14.25 12.04 10.86
N LYS A 122 15.59 12.10 10.87
CA LYS A 122 16.35 12.59 12.02
C LYS A 122 17.06 13.90 11.75
N HIS A 123 17.65 14.03 10.57
CA HIS A 123 18.42 15.22 10.24
C HIS A 123 18.32 15.54 8.75
N TYR A 124 18.31 16.83 8.45
CA TYR A 124 18.41 17.37 7.10
C TYR A 124 19.49 18.44 7.10
N SER A 125 20.53 18.24 6.29
CA SER A 125 21.62 19.20 6.11
C SER A 125 21.69 19.57 4.64
N GLY A 126 20.88 20.57 4.24
CA GLY A 126 21.03 21.33 2.98
C GLY A 126 21.16 20.51 1.69
N GLY A 127 20.60 19.29 1.63
CA GLY A 127 20.76 18.40 0.48
C GLY A 127 20.95 16.93 0.85
N THR A 128 21.26 16.64 2.11
CA THR A 128 21.37 15.28 2.64
C THR A 128 20.30 15.01 3.69
N VAL A 129 19.62 13.87 3.58
CA VAL A 129 18.64 13.39 4.56
C VAL A 129 19.19 12.17 5.27
N VAL A 130 19.17 12.23 6.60
CA VAL A 130 19.53 11.12 7.47
C VAL A 130 18.26 10.53 8.06
N HIS A 131 18.02 9.25 7.78
CA HIS A 131 16.91 8.52 8.36
C HIS A 131 17.38 7.26 9.11
N HIS A 132 16.61 6.86 10.12
CA HIS A 132 16.86 5.65 10.89
C HIS A 132 15.83 4.58 10.54
N TYR A 133 16.29 3.34 10.45
CA TYR A 133 15.42 2.19 10.26
C TYR A 133 15.89 1.02 11.12
N TYR A 134 14.94 0.21 11.58
CA TYR A 134 15.25 -1.03 12.28
C TYR A 134 15.51 -2.13 11.26
N ASP A 135 16.74 -2.64 11.26
CA ASP A 135 17.19 -3.75 10.43
C ASP A 135 16.85 -5.07 11.10
N HIS A 136 15.98 -5.87 10.47
CA HIS A 136 15.56 -7.16 11.00
C HIS A 136 16.63 -8.25 10.86
N HIS A 137 17.64 -8.07 9.99
CA HIS A 137 18.73 -9.03 9.86
C HIS A 137 19.71 -8.89 11.02
N SER A 138 20.14 -7.67 11.30
CA SER A 138 21.06 -7.38 12.41
C SER A 138 20.36 -7.11 13.75
N GLN A 139 19.02 -7.08 13.78
CA GLN A 139 18.18 -6.73 14.93
C GLN A 139 18.56 -5.41 15.61
N GLN A 140 18.98 -4.41 14.82
CA GLN A 140 19.48 -3.14 15.34
C GLN A 140 18.93 -1.96 14.54
N TYR A 141 18.87 -0.79 15.17
CA TYR A 141 18.61 0.46 14.49
C TYR A 141 19.86 0.88 13.70
N ARG A 142 19.68 1.11 12.41
CA ARG A 142 20.72 1.58 11.51
C ARG A 142 20.37 2.96 10.98
N ARG A 143 21.42 3.74 10.71
CA ARG A 143 21.35 5.06 10.11
C ARG A 143 21.65 4.93 8.62
N GLN A 144 20.84 5.59 7.80
CA GLN A 144 21.07 5.68 6.37
C GLN A 144 21.01 7.13 5.93
N THR A 145 22.07 7.53 5.23
CA THR A 145 22.24 8.85 4.66
C THR A 145 21.96 8.76 3.17
N LEU A 146 21.03 9.59 2.68
CA LEU A 146 20.66 9.67 1.27
C LEU A 146 20.73 11.13 0.81
N SER A 147 21.03 11.34 -0.48
CA SER A 147 20.79 12.66 -1.06
C SER A 147 19.29 12.96 -1.10
N GLN A 148 18.95 14.24 -1.13
CA GLN A 148 17.57 14.70 -1.27
C GLN A 148 16.91 14.14 -2.54
N GLU A 149 17.63 14.15 -3.66
CA GLU A 149 17.13 13.60 -4.92
C GLU A 149 16.86 12.10 -4.84
N GLU A 150 17.77 11.34 -4.25
CA GLU A 150 17.60 9.91 -4.11
C GLU A 150 16.41 9.59 -3.22
N MET A 151 16.23 10.31 -2.12
CA MET A 151 15.08 10.15 -1.25
C MET A 151 13.77 10.45 -1.97
N ILE A 152 13.71 11.52 -2.77
CA ILE A 152 12.53 11.86 -3.57
C ILE A 152 12.28 10.78 -4.62
N ARG A 153 13.29 10.34 -5.38
CA ARG A 153 13.16 9.27 -6.38
C ARG A 153 12.62 7.99 -5.75
N ARG A 154 13.17 7.59 -4.61
CA ARG A 154 12.67 6.44 -3.84
C ARG A 154 11.21 6.68 -3.46
N TYR A 155 10.88 7.80 -2.81
CA TYR A 155 9.51 8.10 -2.39
C TYR A 155 8.48 8.09 -3.55
N VAL A 156 8.81 8.73 -4.68
CA VAL A 156 7.93 8.79 -5.85
C VAL A 156 7.71 7.41 -6.47
N SER A 157 8.70 6.52 -6.43
CA SER A 157 8.54 5.15 -6.91
C SER A 157 7.47 4.35 -6.15
N HIS A 158 6.96 4.87 -5.02
CA HIS A 158 5.94 4.24 -4.19
C HIS A 158 4.54 4.77 -4.49
N ILE A 159 4.45 5.86 -5.23
CA ILE A 159 3.17 6.44 -5.64
C ILE A 159 2.64 5.52 -6.74
N PRO A 160 1.56 4.78 -6.50
CA PRO A 160 1.03 3.89 -7.51
C PRO A 160 0.49 4.73 -8.67
N ALA A 161 0.49 4.16 -9.87
CA ALA A 161 -0.07 4.82 -11.05
C ALA A 161 -1.53 5.25 -10.80
N ARG A 162 -1.97 6.29 -11.50
CA ARG A 162 -3.35 6.77 -11.40
C ARG A 162 -4.32 5.60 -11.65
N HIS A 163 -5.34 5.49 -10.82
CA HIS A 163 -6.34 4.40 -10.84
C HIS A 163 -5.84 3.00 -10.46
N PHE A 164 -4.56 2.82 -10.10
CA PHE A 164 -4.08 1.53 -9.61
C PHE A 164 -4.74 1.16 -8.29
N LYS A 165 -5.38 -0.01 -8.27
CA LYS A 165 -6.10 -0.51 -7.08
C LYS A 165 -5.12 -1.21 -6.14
N MET A 166 -4.72 -0.49 -5.09
CA MET A 166 -3.90 -1.01 -3.97
C MET A 166 -4.60 -2.10 -3.15
N ILE A 167 -5.92 -2.27 -3.28
CA ILE A 167 -6.67 -3.35 -2.65
C ILE A 167 -7.60 -3.93 -3.67
N ARG A 168 -7.58 -5.26 -3.76
CA ARG A 168 -8.53 -6.04 -4.54
C ARG A 168 -9.23 -7.04 -3.62
N TYR A 169 -10.55 -7.07 -3.75
CA TYR A 169 -11.44 -8.01 -3.09
C TYR A 169 -11.96 -9.01 -4.13
N TYR A 170 -12.08 -10.27 -3.71
CA TYR A 170 -12.44 -11.39 -4.57
C TYR A 170 -13.51 -12.26 -3.90
N GLY A 171 -14.11 -13.17 -4.66
CA GLY A 171 -15.17 -14.06 -4.18
C GLY A 171 -16.37 -13.28 -3.64
N PHE A 172 -16.90 -13.72 -2.51
CA PHE A 172 -18.02 -13.06 -1.83
C PHE A 172 -17.67 -11.67 -1.27
N LEU A 173 -16.39 -11.29 -1.19
CA LEU A 173 -15.98 -9.94 -0.78
C LEU A 173 -15.84 -8.97 -1.96
N ALA A 174 -15.94 -9.44 -3.20
CA ALA A 174 -15.82 -8.59 -4.38
C ALA A 174 -16.89 -7.48 -4.38
N ASN A 175 -16.52 -6.24 -4.70
CA ASN A 175 -17.41 -5.08 -4.56
C ASN A 175 -18.79 -5.27 -5.21
N ARG A 176 -18.85 -5.90 -6.41
CA ARG A 176 -20.12 -6.16 -7.12
C ARG A 176 -20.97 -7.25 -6.47
N LYS A 177 -20.36 -8.22 -5.78
CA LYS A 177 -21.04 -9.39 -5.21
C LYS A 177 -21.20 -9.33 -3.69
N ARG A 178 -20.51 -8.41 -3.00
CA ARG A 178 -20.52 -8.33 -1.54
C ARG A 178 -21.91 -8.10 -0.96
N GLY A 179 -22.72 -7.23 -1.60
CA GLY A 179 -24.06 -6.92 -1.10
C GLY A 179 -24.97 -8.15 -1.04
N CYS A 180 -24.86 -9.06 -2.00
CA CYS A 180 -25.70 -10.26 -2.06
C CYS A 180 -25.07 -11.50 -1.41
N LEU A 181 -23.75 -11.69 -1.51
CA LEU A 181 -23.10 -12.90 -1.00
C LEU A 181 -22.66 -12.80 0.46
N LEU A 182 -22.34 -11.61 0.97
CA LEU A 182 -21.88 -11.47 2.36
C LEU A 182 -22.97 -11.81 3.40
N PRO A 183 -24.26 -11.42 3.22
CA PRO A 183 -25.32 -11.84 4.12
C PRO A 183 -25.46 -13.37 4.19
N LYS A 184 -25.37 -14.05 3.05
CA LYS A 184 -25.40 -15.52 2.98
C LYS A 184 -24.24 -16.18 3.73
N VAL A 185 -23.05 -15.55 3.71
CA VAL A 185 -21.92 -16.02 4.53
C VAL A 185 -22.23 -15.89 6.02
N TYR A 186 -22.89 -14.80 6.44
CA TYR A 186 -23.24 -14.61 7.84
C TYR A 186 -24.27 -15.64 8.31
N GLU A 187 -25.31 -15.86 7.51
CA GLU A 187 -26.31 -16.91 7.76
C GLU A 187 -25.67 -18.30 7.83
N ALA A 188 -24.86 -18.68 6.84
CA ALA A 188 -24.20 -19.99 6.79
C ALA A 188 -23.16 -20.23 7.90
N LEU A 189 -22.78 -19.20 8.65
CA LEU A 189 -21.84 -19.25 9.77
C LEU A 189 -22.50 -18.91 11.11
N ASP A 190 -23.83 -18.76 11.15
CA ASP A 190 -24.59 -18.31 12.32
C ASP A 190 -24.02 -17.03 12.96
N MET A 191 -23.56 -16.10 12.11
CA MET A 191 -22.98 -14.83 12.51
C MET A 191 -24.01 -13.72 12.49
N ILE A 192 -24.03 -12.90 13.55
CA ILE A 192 -24.78 -11.65 13.55
C ILE A 192 -24.10 -10.67 12.57
N SER A 193 -24.86 -10.15 11.62
CA SER A 193 -24.36 -9.12 10.70
C SER A 193 -23.89 -7.90 11.51
N PRO A 194 -22.62 -7.47 11.36
CA PRO A 194 -22.12 -6.34 12.12
C PRO A 194 -22.80 -5.06 11.69
N ASN A 195 -23.19 -4.24 12.68
CA ASN A 195 -23.67 -2.89 12.43
C ASN A 195 -22.64 -2.09 11.64
N VAL A 196 -23.11 -1.29 10.68
CA VAL A 196 -22.24 -0.38 9.93
C VAL A 196 -21.69 0.64 10.93
N PRO A 197 -20.35 0.71 11.13
CA PRO A 197 -19.80 1.68 12.06
C PRO A 197 -20.05 3.09 11.54
N GLU A 198 -20.47 3.98 12.44
CA GLU A 198 -20.59 5.39 12.11
C GLU A 198 -19.25 5.96 11.68
N LYS A 199 -19.25 6.77 10.63
CA LYS A 199 -18.04 7.45 10.18
C LYS A 199 -17.75 8.59 11.16
N PRO A 200 -16.56 8.64 11.76
CA PRO A 200 -16.22 9.76 12.63
C PRO A 200 -16.27 11.06 11.83
N GLY A 201 -16.93 12.07 12.39
CA GLY A 201 -16.95 13.42 11.82
C GLY A 201 -15.56 14.08 11.88
N PHE A 202 -15.41 15.20 11.18
CA PHE A 202 -14.16 15.98 11.14
C PHE A 202 -13.59 16.26 12.54
N GLY A 203 -14.44 16.70 13.48
CA GLY A 203 -14.02 17.01 14.85
C GLY A 203 -13.36 15.83 15.56
N ALA A 204 -13.97 14.65 15.48
CA ALA A 204 -13.43 13.42 16.08
C ALA A 204 -12.09 13.01 15.43
N LEU A 205 -11.98 13.16 14.11
CA LEU A 205 -10.74 12.85 13.38
C LEU A 205 -9.59 13.78 13.76
N ILE A 206 -9.83 15.10 13.82
CA ILE A 206 -8.81 16.08 14.19
C ILE A 206 -8.42 15.92 15.66
N LYS A 207 -9.39 15.73 16.55
CA LYS A 207 -9.11 15.46 17.96
C LYS A 207 -8.25 14.21 18.14
N GLY A 208 -8.54 13.14 17.40
CA GLY A 208 -7.70 11.94 17.43
C GLY A 208 -6.30 12.12 16.82
N PHE A 209 -6.13 13.04 15.88
CA PHE A 209 -4.85 13.29 15.21
C PHE A 209 -3.93 14.25 15.98
N LEU A 210 -4.48 15.38 16.44
CA LEU A 210 -3.75 16.45 17.13
C LEU A 210 -3.84 16.34 18.66
N ASN A 211 -4.63 15.39 19.17
CA ASN A 211 -4.98 15.30 20.59
C ASN A 211 -5.60 16.60 21.16
N THR A 212 -6.19 17.42 20.29
CA THR A 212 -6.75 18.75 20.60
C THR A 212 -8.13 18.86 19.97
N ASP A 213 -9.15 19.27 20.74
CA ASP A 213 -10.50 19.46 20.20
C ASP A 213 -10.53 20.69 19.30
N PRO A 214 -10.80 20.55 17.98
CA PRO A 214 -10.78 21.70 17.06
C PRO A 214 -11.90 22.72 17.33
N TYR A 215 -12.87 22.37 18.17
CA TYR A 215 -13.96 23.25 18.56
C TYR A 215 -13.78 23.80 19.97
N GLN A 216 -12.57 23.70 20.53
CA GLN A 216 -12.22 24.30 21.81
C GLN A 216 -11.18 25.40 21.59
N CYS A 217 -11.39 26.57 22.19
CA CYS A 217 -10.43 27.65 22.14
C CYS A 217 -9.15 27.26 22.88
N ILE A 218 -8.00 27.34 22.21
CA ILE A 218 -6.69 27.02 22.80
C ILE A 218 -6.26 28.02 23.89
N LEU A 219 -6.86 29.21 23.94
CA LEU A 219 -6.50 30.26 24.88
C LEU A 219 -7.35 30.20 26.16
N CYS A 220 -8.68 30.08 26.01
CA CYS A 220 -9.61 30.17 27.14
C CYS A 220 -10.38 28.87 27.42
N GLY A 221 -10.21 27.82 26.62
CA GLY A 221 -10.88 26.53 26.83
C GLY A 221 -12.38 26.50 26.51
N ASN A 222 -12.99 27.62 26.12
CA ASN A 222 -14.41 27.69 25.77
C ASN A 222 -14.73 27.03 24.43
N ARG A 223 -15.98 26.60 24.26
CA ARG A 223 -16.48 25.99 23.01
C ARG A 223 -16.60 27.05 21.92
N LEU A 224 -15.91 26.82 20.80
CA LEU A 224 -16.04 27.63 19.58
C LEU A 224 -17.43 27.39 18.98
N ARG A 225 -18.08 28.47 18.55
CA ARG A 225 -19.33 28.41 17.78
C ARG A 225 -19.01 28.61 16.31
N PHE A 226 -19.64 27.81 15.46
CA PHE A 226 -19.55 28.02 14.02
C PHE A 226 -20.22 29.36 13.67
N MET A 227 -19.48 30.24 13.02
CA MET A 227 -19.98 31.54 12.57
C MET A 227 -20.35 31.50 11.10
N SER A 228 -19.39 31.13 10.25
CA SER A 228 -19.57 31.06 8.80
C SER A 228 -18.53 30.10 8.19
N ALA A 229 -18.76 29.72 6.93
CA ALA A 229 -17.78 29.03 6.11
C ALA A 229 -17.66 29.74 4.77
N GLU A 230 -16.44 30.09 4.39
CA GLU A 230 -16.15 30.64 3.07
C GLU A 230 -15.62 29.53 2.16
N LYS A 231 -16.16 29.47 0.94
CA LYS A 231 -15.73 28.48 -0.04
C LYS A 231 -14.37 28.89 -0.60
N GLY A 232 -13.34 28.10 -0.30
CA GLY A 232 -12.01 28.29 -0.89
C GLY A 232 -11.98 27.99 -2.39
N ILE A 233 -10.93 28.48 -3.06
CA ILE A 233 -10.63 28.20 -4.46
C ILE A 233 -10.42 26.68 -4.66
N HIS A 234 -10.95 26.13 -5.74
CA HIS A 234 -10.82 24.71 -6.04
C HIS A 234 -9.34 24.32 -6.19
N ALA A 235 -8.93 23.17 -5.63
CA ALA A 235 -7.53 22.75 -5.58
C ALA A 235 -6.85 22.69 -6.97
N VAL A 236 -7.63 22.43 -8.03
CA VAL A 236 -7.15 22.42 -9.41
C VAL A 236 -6.65 23.81 -9.84
N THR A 237 -7.43 24.85 -9.57
CA THR A 237 -7.08 26.25 -9.88
C THR A 237 -5.88 26.70 -9.06
N LEU A 238 -5.85 26.33 -7.78
CA LEU A 238 -4.72 26.61 -6.89
C LEU A 238 -3.41 25.95 -7.39
N LEU A 239 -3.50 24.73 -7.94
CA LEU A 239 -2.37 24.03 -8.53
C LEU A 239 -1.94 24.61 -9.88
N SER A 240 -2.87 25.04 -10.73
CA SER A 240 -2.54 25.70 -12.00
C SER A 240 -1.83 27.03 -11.75
N GLU A 241 -2.39 27.90 -10.92
CA GLU A 241 -1.77 29.18 -10.57
C GLU A 241 -0.36 29.00 -9.98
N ARG A 242 -0.18 27.97 -9.13
CA ARG A 242 1.13 27.68 -8.53
C ARG A 242 2.12 27.14 -9.56
N ARG A 243 1.66 26.34 -10.53
CA ARG A 243 2.49 25.89 -11.66
C ARG A 243 2.92 27.06 -12.52
N ASP A 244 2.00 27.96 -12.85
CA ASP A 244 2.28 29.14 -13.67
C ASP A 244 3.29 30.05 -12.98
N LYS A 245 3.14 30.28 -11.67
CA LYS A 245 4.13 31.00 -10.85
C LYS A 245 5.50 30.31 -10.83
N MET A 246 5.55 28.98 -10.72
CA MET A 246 6.82 28.23 -10.75
C MET A 246 7.50 28.28 -12.13
N VAL A 247 6.73 28.20 -13.22
CA VAL A 247 7.23 28.34 -14.59
C VAL A 247 7.83 29.73 -14.79
N LYS A 248 7.11 30.78 -14.37
CA LYS A 248 7.60 32.17 -14.44
C LYS A 248 8.90 32.37 -13.64
N LYS A 249 8.99 31.78 -12.44
CA LYS A 249 10.19 31.88 -11.59
C LYS A 249 11.39 31.12 -12.17
N ARG A 250 11.17 29.96 -12.80
CA ARG A 250 12.23 29.22 -13.53
C ARG A 250 12.74 30.00 -14.74
N TRP A 251 11.83 30.58 -15.52
CA TRP A 251 12.17 31.43 -16.67
C TRP A 251 13.10 32.58 -16.29
N LEU A 252 12.80 33.26 -15.18
CA LEU A 252 13.61 34.36 -14.66
C LEU A 252 15.00 33.93 -14.14
N GLN A 253 15.18 32.64 -13.81
CA GLN A 253 16.47 32.10 -13.36
C GLN A 253 17.34 31.54 -14.49
N THR A 254 16.75 31.20 -15.64
CA THR A 254 17.48 30.76 -16.86
C THR A 254 17.82 31.90 -17.81
N ALA A 255 17.22 33.07 -17.64
CA ALA A 255 17.45 34.26 -18.47
C ALA A 255 18.51 35.22 -17.89
N ALA A 256 19.20 34.82 -16.81
CA ALA A 256 20.36 35.48 -16.22
C ALA A 256 21.56 34.54 -16.31
#